data_AF-A0A0C4WI27-F1
#
_entry.id   AF-A0A0C4WI27-F1
#
_cell.length_a   1.000
_cell.length_b   1.000
_cell.length_c   1.000
_cell.angle_alpha   90.00
_cell.angle_beta   90.00
_cell.angle_gamma   90.00
#
_symmetry.space_group_name_H-M   'P 1'
#
loop_
_entity.id
_entity.type
_entity.pdbx_description
1 polymer ?
#
loop_
_entity_poly.entity_id
_entity_poly.type
_entity_poly.pdbx_seq_one_letter_code
_entity_poly.pdbx_strand_id
1 'polypeptide(L)' 'MLTCKEMSELGSDIIDRHLGLRTRMAVFMHLRMCWRCRRYIKQLRLTSQVLQQLPLDWEPVDATAIRDKVCKHTE' A
#
# COMPACT_ATOMS: atom_id res chain seq x y z
N MET A 1 19.80 11.68 -1.92
CA MET A 1 18.71 12.27 -1.11
C MET A 1 17.41 11.77 -1.67
N LEU A 2 16.53 11.20 -0.85
CA LEU A 2 15.18 10.84 -1.30
C LEU A 2 14.39 12.09 -1.64
N THR A 3 13.74 12.09 -2.78
CA THR A 3 12.77 13.11 -3.21
C THR A 3 11.38 12.78 -2.67
N CYS A 4 10.49 13.77 -2.63
CA CYS A 4 9.10 13.55 -2.24
C CYS A 4 8.38 12.54 -3.16
N LYS A 5 8.78 12.46 -4.43
CA LYS A 5 8.20 11.52 -5.41
C LYS A 5 8.59 10.08 -5.07
N GLU A 6 9.89 9.81 -4.93
CA GLU A 6 10.40 8.50 -4.52
C GLU A 6 9.84 8.06 -3.16
N MET A 7 9.62 9.02 -2.24
CA MET A 7 8.98 8.75 -0.95
C MET A 7 7.52 8.26 -1.10
N SER A 8 6.80 8.73 -2.12
CA SER A 8 5.44 8.27 -2.44
C SER A 8 5.45 6.89 -3.09
N GLU A 9 6.43 6.61 -3.94
CA GLU A 9 6.59 5.29 -4.58
C GLU A 9 6.91 4.21 -3.55
N LEU A 10 7.76 4.53 -2.56
CA LEU A 10 8.06 3.66 -1.41
C LEU A 10 6.92 3.60 -0.37
N GLY A 11 5.84 4.36 -0.55
CA GLY A 11 4.75 4.51 0.43
C GLY A 11 4.21 3.17 0.90
N SER A 12 3.92 2.26 -0.04
CA SER A 12 3.40 0.92 0.25
C SER A 12 4.42 0.09 1.04
N ASP A 13 5.67 0.00 0.58
CA ASP A 13 6.74 -0.75 1.27
C ASP A 13 6.99 -0.24 2.70
N ILE A 14 6.81 1.06 2.94
CA ILE A 14 6.89 1.67 4.28
C ILE A 14 5.78 1.13 5.20
N ILE A 15 4.56 1.00 4.69
CA ILE A 15 3.41 0.46 5.44
C ILE A 15 3.60 -1.04 5.70
N ASP A 16 4.00 -1.78 4.67
CA ASP A 16 4.18 -3.24 4.70
C ASP A 16 5.50 -3.67 5.36
N ARG A 17 6.32 -2.71 5.80
CA ARG A 17 7.64 -2.90 6.45
C ARG A 17 8.69 -3.61 5.58
N HIS A 18 8.47 -3.70 4.27
CA HIS A 18 9.32 -4.35 3.26
C HIS A 18 10.54 -3.51 2.82
N LEU A 19 11.17 -2.80 3.75
CA LEU A 19 12.31 -1.92 3.46
C LEU A 19 13.64 -2.47 3.94
N GLY A 20 14.65 -2.42 3.07
CA GLY A 20 16.05 -2.63 3.44
C GLY A 20 16.58 -1.56 4.42
N LEU A 21 17.66 -1.89 5.14
CA LEU A 21 18.23 -1.04 6.20
C LEU A 21 18.65 0.36 5.71
N ARG A 22 19.29 0.43 4.52
CA ARG A 22 19.74 1.70 3.91
C ARG A 22 18.55 2.60 3.57
N THR A 23 17.51 2.04 2.97
CA THR A 23 16.30 2.78 2.59
C THR A 23 15.55 3.29 3.82
N ARG A 24 15.48 2.50 4.91
CA ARG A 24 14.91 2.95 6.18
C ARG A 24 15.61 4.19 6.74
N MET A 25 16.94 4.23 6.70
CA MET A 25 17.68 5.42 7.16
C MET A 25 17.41 6.64 6.30
N ALA A 26 17.38 6.47 4.98
CA ALA A 26 17.11 7.55 4.03
C ALA A 26 15.68 8.11 4.21
N VAL A 27 14.68 7.23 4.39
CA VAL A 27 13.30 7.60 4.71
C VAL A 27 13.24 8.36 6.04
N PHE A 28 13.92 7.90 7.07
CA PHE A 28 13.96 8.56 8.37
C PHE A 28 14.52 9.98 8.27
N MET A 29 15.65 10.15 7.57
CA MET A 29 16.23 11.48 7.31
C MET A 29 15.25 12.38 6.55
N HIS A 30 14.63 11.89 5.49
CA HIS A 30 13.67 12.65 4.70
C HIS A 30 12.45 13.08 5.54
N LEU A 31 11.92 12.17 6.35
CA LEU A 31 10.81 12.47 7.27
C LEU A 31 11.21 13.47 8.36
N ARG A 32 12.48 13.62 8.72
CA ARG A 32 12.92 14.70 9.64
C ARG A 32 12.95 16.07 8.95
N MET A 33 13.28 16.12 7.66
CA MET A 33 13.43 17.36 6.90
C MET A 33 12.12 17.85 6.26
N CYS A 34 11.25 16.94 5.80
CA CYS A 34 10.04 17.29 5.05
C CYS A 34 8.76 17.05 5.85
N TRP A 35 8.11 18.13 6.27
CA TRP A 35 6.84 18.06 7.00
C TRP A 35 5.67 17.51 6.15
N ARG A 36 5.65 17.78 4.84
CA ARG A 36 4.60 17.27 3.94
C ARG A 36 4.62 15.75 3.88
N CYS A 37 5.79 15.16 3.72
CA CYS A 37 5.95 13.70 3.71
C CYS A 37 5.59 13.06 5.06
N ARG A 38 5.84 13.74 6.19
CA ARG A 38 5.32 13.29 7.49
C ARG A 38 3.80 13.21 7.53
N ARG A 39 3.10 14.23 7.02
CA ARG A 39 1.63 14.23 6.95
C ARG A 39 1.12 13.14 6.01
N TYR A 40 1.73 13.01 4.84
CA TYR A 40 1.40 11.97 3.87
C TYR A 40 1.49 10.56 4.47
N ILE A 41 2.61 10.22 5.12
CA ILE A 41 2.76 8.89 5.75
C ILE A 41 1.78 8.68 6.90
N LYS A 42 1.45 9.73 7.68
CA LYS A 42 0.41 9.62 8.70
C LYS A 42 -0.95 9.30 8.08
N GLN A 43 -1.33 10.02 7.01
CA GLN A 43 -2.58 9.76 6.29
C GLN A 43 -2.59 8.33 5.74
N LEU A 44 -1.52 7.89 5.08
CA LEU A 44 -1.43 6.56 4.50
C LEU A 44 -1.58 5.45 5.56
N ARG A 45 -0.95 5.62 6.73
CA ARG A 45 -1.10 4.70 7.88
C ARG A 45 -2.54 4.65 8.39
N LEU A 46 -3.20 5.79 8.51
CA LEU A 46 -4.60 5.85 8.95
C LEU A 46 -5.51 5.14 7.94
N THR A 47 -5.35 5.42 6.64
CA THR A 47 -6.11 4.73 5.59
C THR A 47 -5.91 3.21 5.66
N SER A 48 -4.67 2.75 5.79
CA SER A 48 -4.35 1.32 5.90
C SER A 48 -4.99 0.68 7.14
N GLN A 49 -4.91 1.34 8.31
CA GLN A 49 -5.53 0.83 9.54
C GLN A 49 -7.06 0.75 9.43
N VAL A 50 -7.70 1.77 8.85
CA VAL A 50 -9.15 1.76 8.63
C VAL A 50 -9.56 0.62 7.71
N LEU A 51 -8.81 0.39 6.61
CA LEU A 51 -9.07 -0.73 5.71
C LEU A 51 -8.89 -2.10 6.41
N GLN A 52 -7.88 -2.24 7.27
CA GLN A 52 -7.64 -3.49 8.01
C GLN A 52 -8.71 -3.79 9.07
N GLN A 53 -9.40 -2.76 9.56
CA GLN A 53 -10.46 -2.88 10.57
C GLN A 53 -11.84 -3.06 9.95
N LEU A 54 -11.98 -2.78 8.66
CA LEU A 54 -13.25 -2.95 7.97
C LEU A 54 -13.49 -4.45 7.79
N PRO A 55 -14.61 -5.01 8.29
CA PRO A 55 -15.03 -6.34 7.90
C PRO A 55 -15.46 -6.24 6.43
N LEU A 56 -14.49 -6.34 5.52
CA LEU A 56 -14.89 -6.68 4.17
C LEU A 56 -15.21 -8.18 4.27
N ASP A 57 -16.48 -8.51 4.18
CA ASP A 57 -16.87 -9.91 4.09
C ASP A 57 -16.43 -10.37 2.69
N TRP A 58 -15.15 -10.76 2.58
CA TRP A 58 -14.63 -11.44 1.40
C TRP A 58 -15.22 -12.85 1.42
N GLU A 59 -16.50 -12.95 1.06
CA GLU A 59 -17.09 -14.19 0.58
C GLU A 59 -16.14 -14.76 -0.47
N PRO A 60 -15.70 -16.02 -0.31
CA PRO A 60 -14.73 -16.61 -1.21
C PRO A 60 -15.28 -16.53 -2.62
N VAL A 61 -14.64 -15.71 -3.44
CA VAL A 61 -14.99 -15.58 -4.85
C VAL A 61 -14.77 -16.94 -5.49
N ASP A 62 -15.85 -17.59 -5.90
CA ASP A 62 -15.79 -18.89 -6.55
C ASP A 62 -15.11 -18.75 -7.92
N ALA A 63 -13.82 -19.03 -7.94
CA ALA A 63 -12.98 -18.97 -9.13
C ALA A 63 -13.49 -19.91 -10.24
N THR A 64 -14.18 -21.00 -9.88
CA THR A 64 -14.74 -21.94 -10.86
C THR A 64 -15.97 -21.33 -11.55
N ALA A 65 -16.83 -20.66 -10.78
CA ALA A 65 -17.99 -19.95 -11.33
C ALA A 65 -17.59 -18.77 -12.24
N ILE A 66 -16.49 -18.07 -11.93
CA ILE A 66 -15.95 -17.02 -12.80
C ILE A 66 -15.42 -17.60 -14.10
N ARG A 67 -14.58 -18.64 -14.03
CA ARG A 67 -14.02 -19.30 -15.22
C ARG A 67 -15.13 -19.76 -16.17
N ASP A 68 -16.15 -20.41 -15.64
CA ASP A 68 -17.24 -20.96 -16.44
C ASP A 68 -18.08 -19.84 -17.10
N LYS A 69 -18.23 -18.67 -16.46
CA LYS A 69 -18.88 -17.50 -17.05
C LYS A 69 -18.03 -16.84 -18.14
N VAL A 70 -16.72 -16.76 -17.94
CA VAL A 70 -15.79 -16.18 -18.92
C VAL A 70 -15.69 -17.05 -20.17
N CYS A 71 -15.59 -18.38 -20.00
CA CYS A 71 -15.52 -19.32 -21.13
C CYS A 71 -16.82 -19.39 -21.94
N LYS A 72 -18.00 -19.25 -21.31
CA LYS A 72 -19.30 -19.25 -21.99
C LYS A 72 -19.58 -17.99 -22.82
N HIS A 73 -18.80 -16.91 -22.66
CA HIS A 73 -18.96 -15.67 -23.43
C HIS A 73 -18.01 -15.58 -24.64
N THR A 74 -17.21 -16.61 -24.85
CA THR A 74 -16.22 -16.73 -25.94
C THR A 74 -16.59 -17.79 -26.99
N GLU A 75 -17.83 -18.29 -26.97
CA GLU A 75 -18.45 -19.08 -28.04
C GLU A 75 -19.65 -18.33 -28.65
#